data_AF-A0A850RZH8-F1
#
_entry.id   AF-A0A850RZH8-F1
#
_cell.length_a   1.000
_cell.length_b   1.000
_cell.length_c   1.000
_cell.angle_alpha   90.00
_cell.angle_beta   90.00
_cell.angle_gamma   90.00
#
_symmetry.space_group_name_H-M   'P 1'
#
loop_
_entity.id
_entity.type
_entity.pdbx_description
1 polymer ?
#
loop_
_entity_poly.entity_id
_entity_poly.type
_entity_poly.pdbx_seq_one_letter_code
_entity_poly.pdbx_strand_id
1 'polypeptide(L)'
;MSYMVKTTLGKLELLEYIEKHKAMTVYQLAQETGGNYNDIFDHVRDLSDAGDLKIRHETRNGRQLSIVEHPCHQRLRHLDEMYTLKRLLQCSILHEGCDSK
;
A
#
# COMPACT_ATOMS: atom_id res chain seq x y z
N MET A 1 -15.88 34.64 -12.99
CA MET A 1 -15.35 33.74 -11.94
C MET A 1 -15.39 32.33 -12.51
N SER A 2 -14.23 31.74 -12.78
CA SER A 2 -14.13 30.39 -13.36
C SER A 2 -14.36 29.37 -12.24
N TYR A 3 -15.47 28.64 -12.31
CA TYR A 3 -15.75 27.55 -11.39
C TYR A 3 -14.80 26.41 -11.75
N MET A 4 -13.74 26.22 -10.97
CA MET A 4 -12.91 25.01 -11.09
C MET A 4 -13.79 23.82 -10.73
N VAL A 5 -14.25 23.10 -11.76
CA VAL A 5 -14.83 21.77 -11.62
C VAL A 5 -13.69 20.89 -11.10
N LYS A 6 -13.67 20.62 -9.80
CA LYS A 6 -12.79 19.61 -9.22
C LYS A 6 -13.33 18.27 -9.71
N THR A 7 -12.76 17.75 -10.79
CA THR A 7 -13.02 16.38 -11.24
C THR A 7 -12.57 15.46 -10.11
N THR A 8 -13.51 14.87 -9.39
CA THR A 8 -13.26 13.79 -8.43
C THR A 8 -12.67 12.62 -9.21
N LEU A 9 -11.38 12.36 -9.01
CA LEU A 9 -10.68 11.25 -9.62
C LEU A 9 -11.34 9.94 -9.17
N GLY A 10 -11.70 9.07 -10.10
CA GLY A 10 -12.34 7.80 -9.76
C GLY A 10 -11.38 6.85 -9.01
N LYS A 11 -11.93 5.90 -8.25
CA LYS A 11 -11.14 4.89 -7.50
C LYS A 11 -10.11 4.14 -8.38
N LEU A 12 -10.51 3.79 -9.61
CA LEU A 12 -9.64 3.11 -10.58
C LEU A 12 -8.55 4.02 -11.15
N GLU A 13 -8.88 5.27 -11.45
CA GLU A 13 -7.91 6.27 -11.93
C GLU A 13 -6.87 6.58 -10.84
N LEU A 14 -7.30 6.60 -9.57
CA LEU A 14 -6.42 6.78 -8.41
C LEU A 14 -5.45 5.61 -8.28
N LEU A 15 -5.93 4.38 -8.44
CA LEU A 15 -5.10 3.19 -8.43
C LEU A 15 -4.06 3.23 -9.57
N GLU A 16 -4.48 3.52 -10.79
CA GLU A 16 -3.59 3.62 -11.95
C GLU A 16 -2.54 4.73 -11.76
N TYR A 17 -2.93 5.84 -11.13
CA TYR A 17 -2.01 6.91 -10.78
C TYR A 17 -0.95 6.44 -9.79
N ILE A 18 -1.37 5.80 -8.70
CA ILE A 18 -0.47 5.26 -7.66
C ILE A 18 0.48 4.20 -8.24
N GLU A 19 0.01 3.36 -9.18
CA GLU A 19 0.85 2.35 -9.85
C GLU A 19 1.97 2.95 -10.70
N LYS A 20 1.80 4.16 -11.21
CA LYS A 20 2.80 4.85 -12.04
C LYS A 20 3.75 5.73 -11.24
N HIS A 21 3.44 6.00 -9.97
CA HIS A 21 4.15 6.98 -9.15
C HIS A 21 4.84 6.32 -7.95
N LYS A 22 5.79 7.04 -7.37
CA LYS A 22 6.51 6.56 -6.17
C LYS A 22 5.61 6.62 -4.95
N ALA A 23 5.98 5.89 -3.91
CA ALA A 23 5.31 5.95 -2.62
C ALA A 23 5.22 7.40 -2.11
N MET A 24 4.02 7.82 -1.71
CA MET A 24 3.74 9.20 -1.32
C MET A 24 2.69 9.25 -0.22
N THR A 25 2.62 10.38 0.46
CA THR A 25 1.58 10.59 1.49
C THR A 25 0.22 10.82 0.85
N VAL A 26 -0.86 10.47 1.54
CA VAL A 26 -2.23 10.78 1.07
C VAL A 26 -2.42 12.28 0.82
N TYR A 27 -1.73 13.12 1.59
CA TYR A 27 -1.75 14.57 1.38
C TYR A 27 -1.11 14.97 0.05
N GLN A 28 0.07 14.42 -0.28
CA GLN A 28 0.72 14.66 -1.58
C GLN A 28 -0.12 14.12 -2.72
N LEU A 29 -0.72 12.94 -2.56
CA LEU A 29 -1.61 12.35 -3.54
C LEU A 29 -2.81 13.27 -3.84
N ALA A 30 -3.43 13.84 -2.82
CA ALA A 30 -4.52 14.81 -3.00
C ALA A 30 -4.07 16.09 -3.72
N GLN A 31 -2.86 16.58 -3.43
CA GLN A 31 -2.29 17.76 -4.10
C GLN A 31 -1.98 17.49 -5.58
N GLU A 32 -1.38 16.35 -5.90
CA GLU A 32 -0.99 16.02 -7.27
C GLU A 32 -2.19 15.68 -8.16
N THR A 33 -3.21 15.04 -7.60
CA THR A 33 -4.45 14.71 -8.32
C THR A 33 -5.45 15.88 -8.38
N GLY A 34 -5.18 16.98 -7.65
CA GLY A 34 -6.12 18.09 -7.51
C GLY A 34 -7.42 17.74 -6.77
N GLY A 35 -7.47 16.55 -6.15
CA GLY A 35 -8.62 16.01 -5.45
C GLY A 35 -8.81 16.61 -4.06
N ASN A 36 -10.01 16.46 -3.52
CA ASN A 36 -10.25 16.76 -2.11
C ASN A 36 -9.57 15.71 -1.23
N TYR A 37 -8.88 16.14 -0.18
CA TYR A 37 -8.17 15.23 0.72
C TYR A 37 -9.08 14.16 1.32
N ASN A 38 -10.29 14.53 1.75
CA ASN A 38 -11.21 13.58 2.37
C ASN A 38 -11.64 12.50 1.38
N ASP A 39 -12.01 12.88 0.16
CA ASP A 39 -12.45 11.96 -0.88
C ASP A 39 -11.32 11.00 -1.29
N ILE A 40 -10.10 11.54 -1.45
CA ILE A 40 -8.90 10.74 -1.74
C ILE A 40 -8.56 9.81 -0.57
N PHE A 41 -8.69 10.29 0.66
CA PHE A 41 -8.47 9.46 1.85
C PHE A 41 -9.46 8.31 1.93
N ASP A 42 -10.75 8.57 1.70
CA ASP A 42 -11.79 7.54 1.68
C ASP A 42 -11.53 6.54 0.55
N HIS A 43 -11.18 6.99 -0.66
CA HIS A 43 -10.82 6.09 -1.76
C HIS A 43 -9.58 5.23 -1.46
N VAL A 44 -8.54 5.81 -0.85
CA VAL A 44 -7.35 5.08 -0.43
C VAL A 44 -7.68 4.07 0.66
N ARG A 45 -8.55 4.42 1.62
CA ARG A 45 -9.04 3.49 2.64
C ARG A 45 -9.81 2.33 1.99
N ASP A 46 -10.74 2.62 1.09
CA ASP A 46 -11.54 1.61 0.41
C ASP A 46 -10.70 0.69 -0.51
N LEU A 47 -9.58 1.18 -1.05
CA LEU A 47 -8.61 0.36 -1.79
C LEU A 47 -7.76 -0.49 -0.85
N SER A 48 -7.40 0.06 0.31
CA SER A 48 -6.66 -0.68 1.34
C SER A 48 -7.50 -1.81 1.94
N ASP A 49 -8.77 -1.56 2.20
CA ASP A 49 -9.71 -2.55 2.76
C ASP A 49 -10.02 -3.66 1.75
N ALA A 50 -10.00 -3.35 0.46
CA ALA A 50 -10.08 -4.34 -0.62
C ALA A 50 -8.80 -5.17 -0.80
N GLY A 51 -7.68 -4.74 -0.19
CA GLY A 51 -6.38 -5.39 -0.30
C GLY A 51 -5.56 -4.97 -1.53
N ASP A 52 -6.06 -4.03 -2.33
CA ASP A 52 -5.39 -3.53 -3.55
C ASP A 52 -4.18 -2.65 -3.23
N LEU A 53 -4.19 -2.02 -2.05
CA LEU A 53 -3.12 -1.14 -1.56
C LEU A 53 -2.76 -1.43 -0.11
N LYS A 54 -1.51 -1.13 0.26
CA LYS A 54 -1.08 -1.04 1.66
C LYS A 54 -0.81 0.41 2.03
N ILE A 55 -1.35 0.80 3.19
CA ILE A 55 -1.03 2.06 3.84
C ILE A 55 0.00 1.77 4.94
N ARG A 56 1.13 2.47 4.87
CA ARG A 56 2.12 2.48 5.95
C ARG A 56 1.95 3.76 6.76
N HIS A 57 1.88 3.62 8.08
CA HIS A 57 1.89 4.77 8.98
C HIS A 57 3.32 5.07 9.42
N GLU A 58 3.74 6.31 9.24
CA GLU A 58 5.04 6.79 9.68
C GLU A 58 4.87 8.04 10.54
N THR A 59 5.64 8.17 11.63
CA THR A 59 5.60 9.38 12.45
C THR A 59 6.76 10.28 12.05
N ARG A 60 6.46 11.46 11.51
CA ARG A 60 7.47 12.45 11.14
C ARG A 60 7.18 13.76 11.86
N ASN A 61 8.17 14.28 12.59
CA ASN A 61 8.05 15.50 13.39
C ASN A 61 6.85 15.49 14.36
N GLY A 62 6.58 14.34 14.99
CA GLY A 62 5.45 14.16 15.92
C GLY A 62 4.07 14.07 15.26
N ARG A 63 3.98 14.06 13.91
CA ARG A 63 2.73 13.87 13.17
C ARG A 63 2.71 12.49 12.51
N GLN A 64 1.57 11.81 12.60
CA GLN A 64 1.35 10.56 11.91
C GLN A 64 0.99 10.84 10.45
N LEU A 65 1.72 10.20 9.54
CA LEU A 65 1.54 10.30 8.10
C LEU A 65 1.12 8.95 7.56
N SER A 66 0.08 8.93 6.73
CA SER A 66 -0.35 7.77 5.96
C SER A 66 0.35 7.81 4.61
N ILE A 67 1.26 6.87 4.39
CA ILE A 67 2.03 6.69 3.16
C ILE A 67 1.39 5.56 2.37
N VAL A 68 1.04 5.84 1.13
CA VAL A 68 0.56 4.85 0.19
C VAL A 68 1.77 4.17 -0.42
N GLU A 69 1.95 2.87 -0.17
CA GLU A 69 3.05 2.11 -0.77
C GLU A 69 2.75 1.79 -2.24
N HIS A 70 3.80 1.63 -3.04
CA HIS A 70 3.66 1.23 -4.44
C HIS A 70 3.21 -0.25 -4.52
N PRO A 71 2.17 -0.58 -5.32
CA PRO A 71 1.65 -1.95 -5.43
C PRO A 71 2.70 -3.01 -5.78
N CYS A 72 3.63 -2.71 -6.70
CA CYS A 72 4.72 -3.62 -7.05
C CYS A 72 5.64 -3.97 -5.86
N HIS A 73 5.99 -3.00 -5.01
CA HIS A 73 6.81 -3.26 -3.83
C HIS A 73 6.06 -4.10 -2.79
N GLN A 74 4.75 -3.89 -2.66
CA GLN A 74 3.90 -4.73 -1.81
C GLN A 74 3.88 -6.18 -2.30
N ARG A 75 3.71 -6.41 -3.61
CA ARG A 75 3.73 -7.75 -4.22
C ARG A 75 5.08 -8.44 -4.00
N LEU A 76 6.18 -7.72 -4.18
CA LEU A 76 7.53 -8.24 -3.93
C LEU A 76 7.75 -8.63 -2.47
N ARG A 77 7.38 -7.75 -1.52
CA ARG A 77 7.50 -8.05 -0.09
C ARG A 77 6.68 -9.28 0.29
N HIS A 78 5.48 -9.43 -0.28
CA HIS A 78 4.65 -10.61 -0.04
C HIS A 78 5.28 -11.91 -0.57
N LEU A 79 5.92 -11.85 -1.75
CA LEU A 79 6.68 -13.00 -2.25
C LEU A 79 7.85 -13.35 -1.33
N ASP A 80 8.62 -12.37 -0.85
CA ASP A 80 9.70 -12.60 0.10
C ASP A 80 9.21 -13.24 1.41
N GLU A 81 8.06 -12.78 1.93
CA GLU A 81 7.38 -13.39 3.08
C GLU A 81 7.00 -14.86 2.79
N MET A 82 6.46 -15.16 1.61
CA MET A 82 6.14 -16.54 1.23
C MET A 82 7.39 -17.43 1.11
N TYR A 83 8.47 -16.92 0.51
CA TYR A 83 9.73 -17.67 0.39
C TYR A 83 10.39 -17.93 1.75
N THR A 84 10.36 -16.94 2.65
CA THR A 84 10.89 -17.10 4.01
C THR A 84 10.07 -18.10 4.80
N LEU A 85 8.73 -18.04 4.74
CA LEU A 85 7.85 -19.05 5.34
C LEU A 85 8.11 -20.45 4.79
N LYS A 86 8.23 -20.60 3.46
CA LYS A 86 8.57 -21.88 2.83
C LYS A 86 9.89 -22.43 3.35
N ARG A 87 10.91 -21.59 3.49
CA ARG A 87 12.22 -22.00 4.02
C ARG A 87 12.13 -22.44 5.48
N LEU A 88 11.39 -21.73 6.31
CA LEU A 88 11.16 -22.10 7.72
C LEU A 88 10.41 -23.42 7.85
N LEU A 89 9.38 -23.64 7.02
CA LEU A 89 8.65 -24.91 6.93
C LEU A 89 9.57 -26.05 6.48
N GLN A 90 10.41 -25.81 5.47
CA GLN A 90 11.35 -26.82 5.01
C GLN A 90 12.41 -27.16 6.07
N CYS A 91 12.89 -26.18 6.83
CA CYS A 91 13.81 -26.41 7.96
C CYS A 91 13.16 -27.15 9.13
N SER A 92 11.87 -26.89 9.42
CA SER A 92 11.15 -27.60 10.50
C SER A 92 10.82 -29.04 10.11
N ILE A 93 10.43 -29.31 8.86
CA ILE A 93 10.24 -30.68 8.34
C ILE A 93 11.54 -31.48 8.39
N LEU A 94 12.70 -30.86 8.13
CA LEU A 94 14.00 -31.54 8.22
C LEU A 94 14.46 -31.79 9.66
N HIS A 95 14.01 -30.98 10.63
CA HIS A 95 14.33 -31.17 12.04
C HIS A 95 13.44 -32.22 12.73
N GLU A 96 12.17 -32.37 12.33
CA GLU A 96 11.31 -33.46 12.81
C GLU A 96 11.70 -34.85 12.26
N GLY A 97 12.59 -34.91 11.26
CA GLY A 97 13.17 -36.15 10.74
C GLY A 97 14.45 -36.62 11.43
N CYS A 98 14.98 -35.88 12.42
CA CYS A 98 16.25 -36.20 13.10
C CYS A 98 16.09 -36.78 14.51
N ASP A 99 14.87 -37.10 14.94
CA ASP A 99 14.57 -37.84 16.17
C ASP A 99 13.79 -39.13 15.84
N SER A 100 14.45 -40.07 15.17
CA SER A 100 14.02 -41.46 15.15
C SER A 100 15.24 -42.36 15.01
N LYS A 101 15.74 -42.74 16.19
CA LYS A 101 16.49 -43.96 16.58
C LYS A 101 17.33 -44.68 15.53
#